data_AF-U4U5C7-F1
#
_entry.id   AF-U4U5C7-F1
#
_cell.length_a   1.000
_cell.length_b   1.000
_cell.length_c   1.000
_cell.angle_alpha   90.00
_cell.angle_beta   90.00
_cell.angle_gamma   90.00
#
_symmetry.space_group_name_H-M   'P 1'
#
loop_
_entity.id
_entity.type
_entity.pdbx_description
1 polymer ?
#
loop_
_entity_poly.entity_id
_entity_poly.type
_entity_poly.pdbx_seq_one_letter_code
_entity_poly.pdbx_strand_id
1 'polypeptide(L)'
;MNFNPSVSNLSTPGHFRYNMFGNLRNGTADIKSHRWFHHTNFEGIFNRQIEPPFRPKIKSASDTSNFDDYPHSDLKISEHNLFQDQFEEF
;
A
#
# COMPACT_ATOMS: atom_id res chain seq x y z
N MET A 1 10.20 -2.98 54.93
CA MET A 1 11.48 -2.37 54.53
C MET A 1 12.11 -3.28 53.49
N ASN A 2 12.48 -2.91 52.27
CA ASN A 2 12.25 -1.75 51.43
C ASN A 2 12.24 -2.31 50.00
N PHE A 3 11.10 -2.26 49.32
CA PHE A 3 11.08 -2.33 47.87
C PHE A 3 11.63 -1.00 47.38
N ASN A 4 12.63 -1.03 46.51
CA ASN A 4 13.09 0.15 45.79
C ASN A 4 12.44 0.12 44.39
N PRO A 5 11.39 0.92 44.12
CA PRO A 5 10.84 1.07 42.80
C PRO A 5 11.51 2.29 42.16
N SER A 6 12.44 2.06 41.23
CA SER A 6 12.87 3.14 40.33
C SER A 6 11.78 3.34 39.28
N VAL A 7 10.87 4.26 39.61
CA VAL A 7 9.90 4.93 38.75
C VAL A 7 10.66 5.48 37.54
N SER A 8 10.31 5.14 36.30
CA SER A 8 9.31 5.91 35.56
C SER A 8 8.82 5.17 34.30
N ASN A 9 7.79 4.35 34.47
CA ASN A 9 6.78 4.19 33.43
C ASN A 9 6.04 5.52 33.30
N LEU A 10 6.60 6.48 32.58
CA LEU A 10 5.82 7.60 32.05
C LEU A 10 5.09 7.10 30.80
N SER A 11 3.98 6.42 31.04
CA SER A 11 2.92 6.26 30.05
C SER A 11 2.34 7.65 29.78
N THR A 12 2.90 8.36 28.80
CA THR A 12 2.18 9.42 28.11
C THR A 12 0.93 8.79 27.49
N PRO A 13 -0.28 9.35 27.72
CA PRO A 13 -1.47 8.87 27.02
C PRO A 13 -1.34 9.28 25.55
N GLY A 14 -0.88 8.35 24.69
CA GLY A 14 -0.74 8.64 23.26
C GLY A 14 0.00 7.62 22.38
N HIS A 15 0.61 6.56 22.91
CA HIS A 15 1.43 5.64 22.11
C HIS A 15 0.79 4.26 21.89
N PHE A 16 -0.22 4.18 21.01
CA PHE A 16 -0.83 2.92 20.55
C PHE A 16 -0.27 2.45 19.20
N ARG A 17 1.01 2.08 19.07
CA ARG A 17 1.53 1.42 17.84
C ARG A 17 2.80 0.59 18.12
N TYR A 18 2.73 -0.54 18.81
CA TYR A 18 3.94 -1.35 19.09
C TYR A 18 3.87 -2.82 18.68
N ASN A 19 3.09 -3.22 17.67
CA ASN A 19 3.17 -4.60 17.17
C ASN A 19 2.63 -4.80 15.73
N MET A 20 2.91 -3.87 14.82
CA MET A 20 2.57 -4.05 13.40
C MET A 20 3.80 -4.56 12.64
N PHE A 21 3.71 -5.76 12.04
CA PHE A 21 4.74 -6.22 11.10
C PHE A 21 4.90 -5.21 9.96
N GLY A 22 6.14 -4.90 9.60
CA GLY A 22 6.46 -3.75 8.74
C GLY A 22 6.87 -2.49 9.50
N ASN A 23 6.52 -2.35 10.79
CA ASN A 23 6.90 -1.23 11.66
C ASN A 23 7.75 -1.66 12.88
N LEU A 24 8.27 -2.90 12.86
CA LEU A 24 9.22 -3.40 13.85
C LEU A 24 10.67 -3.16 13.39
N ARG A 25 11.66 -3.47 14.23
CA ARG A 25 13.08 -3.26 13.93
C ARG A 25 13.56 -3.92 12.64
N ASN A 26 12.95 -5.05 12.25
CA ASN A 26 13.29 -5.77 11.02
C ASN A 26 12.44 -5.33 9.82
N GLY A 27 11.55 -4.35 10.00
CA GLY A 27 10.72 -3.78 8.94
C GLY A 27 9.92 -4.83 8.17
N THR A 28 10.10 -4.86 6.85
CA THR A 28 9.40 -5.78 5.94
C THR A 28 9.91 -7.22 6.01
N ALA A 29 11.07 -7.48 6.63
CA ALA A 29 11.60 -8.84 6.76
C ALA A 29 10.73 -9.71 7.67
N ASP A 30 10.06 -9.14 8.67
CA ASP A 30 9.11 -9.87 9.52
C ASP A 30 7.87 -10.33 8.74
N ILE A 31 7.47 -9.58 7.70
CA ILE A 31 6.37 -9.97 6.80
C ILE A 31 6.84 -11.10 5.89
N LYS A 32 8.00 -10.94 5.23
CA LYS A 32 8.53 -11.93 4.27
C LYS A 32 8.86 -13.27 4.92
N SER A 33 9.31 -13.27 6.18
CA SER A 33 9.67 -14.48 6.93
C SER A 33 8.48 -15.14 7.66
N HIS A 34 7.29 -14.54 7.63
CA HIS A 34 6.11 -15.11 8.28
C HIS A 34 5.70 -16.44 7.64
N ARG A 35 5.24 -17.41 8.45
CA ARG A 35 4.91 -18.79 7.99
C ARG A 35 3.95 -18.84 6.80
N TRP A 36 3.04 -17.88 6.69
CA TRP A 36 2.11 -17.78 5.55
C TRP A 36 2.85 -17.63 4.21
N PHE A 37 3.98 -16.90 4.20
CA PHE A 37 4.80 -16.64 3.02
C PHE A 37 5.95 -17.63 2.83
N HIS A 38 6.02 -18.73 3.60
CA HIS A 38 7.13 -19.68 3.53
C HIS A 38 7.37 -20.24 2.12
N HIS A 39 6.31 -20.38 1.32
CA HIS A 39 6.37 -20.92 -0.04
C HIS A 39 6.40 -19.81 -1.11
N THR A 40 6.51 -18.54 -0.69
CA THR A 40 6.48 -17.39 -1.58
C THR A 40 7.90 -17.06 -2.05
N ASN A 41 8.20 -17.32 -3.31
CA ASN A 41 9.43 -16.85 -3.95
C ASN A 41 9.29 -15.36 -4.32
N PHE A 42 9.66 -14.47 -3.41
CA PHE A 42 9.58 -13.02 -3.62
C PHE A 42 10.44 -12.52 -4.79
N GLU A 43 11.60 -13.12 -5.04
CA GLU A 43 12.47 -12.74 -6.16
C GLU A 43 11.85 -13.13 -7.51
N GLY A 44 11.26 -14.33 -7.60
CA GLY A 44 10.53 -14.77 -8.78
C GLY A 44 9.30 -13.91 -9.09
N ILE A 45 8.57 -13.47 -8.04
CA ILE A 45 7.46 -12.52 -8.20
C ILE A 45 7.95 -11.19 -8.74
N PHE A 46 9.01 -10.63 -8.14
CA PHE A 46 9.60 -9.36 -8.56
C PHE A 46 10.06 -9.40 -10.02
N ASN A 47 10.71 -10.49 -10.42
CA ASN A 47 11.18 -10.71 -11.79
C ASN A 47 10.08 -11.18 -12.76
N ARG A 48 8.82 -11.26 -12.32
CA ARG A 48 7.65 -11.69 -13.12
C ARG A 48 7.84 -13.10 -13.74
N GLN A 49 8.55 -13.98 -13.04
CA GLN A 49 8.86 -15.35 -13.47
C GLN A 49 7.82 -16.38 -12.98
N ILE A 50 6.98 -16.02 -12.02
CA ILE A 50 5.91 -16.88 -11.52
C ILE A 50 4.66 -16.67 -12.37
N GLU A 51 4.14 -17.77 -12.89
CA GLU A 51 2.90 -17.75 -13.66
C GLU A 51 1.72 -17.35 -12.76
N PRO A 52 0.93 -16.34 -13.14
CA PRO A 52 -0.16 -15.87 -12.30
C PRO A 52 -1.30 -16.90 -12.26
N PRO A 53 -2.04 -17.00 -11.13
CA PRO A 53 -3.17 -17.93 -11.01
C PRO A 53 -4.33 -17.59 -11.95
N PHE A 54 -4.42 -16.34 -12.40
CA PHE A 54 -5.42 -15.87 -13.33
C PHE A 54 -4.80 -14.94 -14.36
N ARG A 55 -5.09 -15.18 -15.64
CA ARG A 55 -4.79 -14.26 -16.74
C ARG A 55 -6.11 -13.74 -17.31
N PRO A 56 -6.37 -12.43 -17.24
CA PRO A 56 -7.58 -11.87 -17.84
C PRO A 56 -7.56 -12.09 -19.35
N LYS A 57 -8.75 -12.30 -19.92
CA LYS A 57 -8.90 -12.43 -21.37
C LYS A 57 -8.84 -11.03 -21.96
N ILE A 58 -7.92 -10.81 -22.90
CA ILE A 58 -7.72 -9.56 -23.61
C ILE A 58 -7.67 -9.91 -25.09
N LYS A 59 -8.50 -9.24 -25.90
CA LYS A 59 -8.62 -9.46 -27.34
C LYS A 59 -7.67 -8.57 -28.15
N SER A 60 -7.41 -7.36 -27.67
CA SER A 60 -6.57 -6.36 -28.35
C SER A 60 -6.07 -5.30 -27.37
N ALA A 61 -5.15 -4.44 -27.83
CA ALA A 61 -4.63 -3.32 -27.04
C ALA A 61 -5.70 -2.28 -26.64
N SER A 62 -6.83 -2.24 -27.35
CA SER A 62 -7.95 -1.34 -27.08
C SER A 62 -9.15 -2.05 -26.43
N ASP A 63 -8.96 -3.27 -25.94
CA ASP A 63 -10.04 -4.06 -25.34
C ASP A 63 -10.42 -3.51 -23.95
N THR A 64 -11.63 -2.98 -23.85
CA THR A 64 -12.20 -2.44 -22.61
C THR A 64 -13.12 -3.44 -21.90
N SER A 65 -13.21 -4.71 -22.34
CA SER A 65 -14.21 -5.67 -21.81
C SER A 65 -14.01 -6.10 -20.36
N ASN A 66 -12.89 -5.75 -19.72
CA ASN A 66 -12.63 -6.02 -18.31
C ASN A 66 -12.97 -4.81 -17.41
N PHE A 67 -13.56 -3.75 -17.98
CA PHE A 67 -14.06 -2.57 -17.27
C PHE A 67 -15.57 -2.51 -17.38
N ASP A 68 -16.21 -1.82 -16.43
CA ASP A 68 -17.64 -1.54 -16.48
C ASP A 68 -17.94 -0.38 -17.45
N ASP A 69 -19.13 -0.40 -18.05
CA ASP A 69 -19.61 0.69 -18.89
C ASP A 69 -20.10 1.85 -18.01
N TYR A 70 -19.44 3.01 -18.12
CA TYR A 70 -19.85 4.24 -17.46
C TYR A 70 -20.47 5.23 -18.46
N PRO A 71 -21.46 6.04 -18.05
CA PRO A 71 -22.01 7.08 -18.92
C PRO A 71 -20.92 8.05 -19.39
N HIS A 72 -20.88 8.29 -20.69
CA HIS A 72 -19.98 9.29 -21.24
C HIS A 72 -20.44 10.70 -20.86
N SER A 73 -19.53 11.50 -20.33
CA SER A 73 -19.71 12.94 -20.12
C SER A 73 -18.70 13.69 -21.00
N ASP A 74 -19.14 14.81 -21.55
CA ASP A 74 -18.25 15.68 -22.31
C ASP A 74 -17.25 16.35 -21.37
N LEU A 75 -15.99 16.39 -21.79
CA LEU A 75 -14.95 17.14 -21.08
C LEU A 75 -15.27 18.63 -21.16
N LYS A 76 -15.58 19.23 -20.00
CA LYS A 76 -15.83 20.67 -19.89
C LYS A 76 -14.51 21.39 -19.67
N ILE A 77 -14.04 22.06 -20.72
CA ILE A 77 -12.85 22.91 -20.65
C ILE A 77 -13.30 24.31 -20.24
N SER A 78 -12.74 24.81 -19.14
CA SER A 78 -12.97 26.19 -18.68
C SER A 78 -12.22 27.16 -19.58
N GLU A 79 -12.81 28.32 -19.87
CA GLU A 79 -12.13 29.42 -20.58
C GLU A 79 -11.00 30.04 -19.76
N HIS A 80 -11.01 29.83 -18.44
CA HIS A 80 -10.06 30.42 -17.50
C HIS A 80 -9.37 29.34 -16.67
N ASN A 81 -8.10 29.58 -16.35
CA ASN A 81 -7.37 28.78 -15.38
C ASN A 81 -7.98 29.01 -13.98
N LEU A 82 -8.63 27.97 -13.43
CA LEU A 82 -9.41 28.09 -12.20
C LEU A 82 -8.56 27.97 -10.93
N PHE A 83 -7.39 27.34 -11.03
CA PHE A 83 -6.65 26.87 -9.85
C PHE A 83 -5.13 26.97 -10.04
N GLN A 84 -4.67 28.03 -10.69
CA GLN A 84 -3.26 28.21 -11.04
C GLN A 84 -2.32 28.05 -9.84
N ASP A 85 -2.65 28.70 -8.73
CA ASP A 85 -1.81 28.70 -7.53
C ASP A 85 -1.85 27.34 -6.80
N GLN A 86 -2.99 26.63 -6.85
CA GLN A 86 -3.16 25.34 -6.17
C GLN A 86 -2.45 24.18 -6.87
N PHE A 87 -2.24 24.29 -8.18
CA PHE A 87 -1.59 23.27 -9.01
C PHE A 87 -0.27 23.76 -9.61
N GLU A 88 0.37 24.77 -9.00
CA GLU A 88 1.63 25.35 -9.51
C GLU A 88 2.77 24.33 -9.59
N GLU A 89 2.79 23.34 -8.69
CA GLU A 89 3.82 22.29 -8.60
C GLU A 89 3.33 20.90 -9.08
N PHE A 90 2.14 20.80 -9.67
CA PHE A 90 1.60 19.50 -10.11
C PHE A 90 2.30 18.95 -11.37
#